data_AF-A0A956RFI2-F1
#
_entry.id   AF-A0A956RFI2-F1
#
_cell.length_a   1.000
_cell.length_b   1.000
_cell.length_c   1.000
_cell.angle_alpha   90.00
_cell.angle_beta   90.00
_cell.angle_gamma   90.00
#
_symmetry.space_group_name_H-M   'P 1'
#
loop_
_entity.id
_entity.type
_entity.pdbx_description
1 polymer ?
#
loop_
_entity_poly.entity_id
_entity_poly.type
_entity_poly.pdbx_seq_one_letter_code
_entity_poly.pdbx_strand_id
1 'polypeptide(L)'
;MVEANPALSRLKTRARLLHQRARARDLGALARLSRHPLLRGPEGPRAQDIQRKHCLDVIAREFGFRGWQHTTRVLGGDLEERDVGTLLCPPACAGFTNTWFARHEDARAHLRDGYLLGYRTHAFIVSAAYIEAMGLDPVHEDWDALARDWLRPPAPAARARLYARLIALRPPEGAPIACACA
;
A
#
# COMPACT_ATOMS: atom_id res chain seq x y z
N MET A 1 0.78 23.26 9.24
CA MET A 1 0.23 22.04 9.87
C MET A 1 0.19 20.96 8.82
N VAL A 2 1.09 19.97 8.86
CA VAL A 2 1.06 18.85 7.90
C VAL A 2 -0.13 17.97 8.30
N GLU A 3 -1.17 17.97 7.47
CA GLU A 3 -2.33 17.10 7.65
C GLU A 3 -1.84 15.65 7.79
N ALA A 4 -2.17 15.02 8.93
CA ALA A 4 -1.62 13.71 9.26
C ALA A 4 -2.16 12.67 8.27
N ASN A 5 -1.33 12.26 7.30
CA ASN A 5 -1.74 11.29 6.28
C ASN A 5 -2.28 10.00 6.95
N PRO A 6 -3.58 9.70 6.81
CA PRO A 6 -4.21 8.59 7.54
C PRO A 6 -3.64 7.22 7.14
N ALA A 7 -3.18 7.07 5.90
CA ALA A 7 -2.55 5.85 5.42
C ALA A 7 -1.22 5.60 6.16
N LEU A 8 -0.37 6.62 6.27
CA LEU A 8 0.90 6.52 7.01
C LEU A 8 0.67 6.26 8.50
N SER A 9 -0.33 6.89 9.11
CA SER A 9 -0.70 6.66 10.51
C SER A 9 -1.13 5.21 10.76
N ARG A 10 -1.89 4.60 9.84
CA ARG A 10 -2.28 3.18 9.91
C ARG A 10 -1.06 2.24 9.84
N LEU A 11 -0.14 2.47 8.90
CA LEU A 11 1.07 1.66 8.78
C LEU A 11 1.97 1.77 10.03
N LYS A 12 2.13 2.98 10.57
CA LYS A 12 2.88 3.21 11.83
C LYS A 12 2.26 2.48 13.02
N THR A 13 0.94 2.40 13.06
CA THR A 13 0.19 1.67 14.09
C THR A 13 0.42 0.16 13.96
N ARG A 14 0.29 -0.38 12.73
CA ARG A 14 0.56 -1.81 12.46
C ARG A 14 2.00 -2.20 12.78
N ALA A 15 2.98 -1.35 12.44
CA ALA A 15 4.38 -1.60 12.79
C ALA A 15 4.63 -1.57 14.30
N ARG A 16 3.92 -0.73 15.06
CA ARG A 16 3.98 -0.74 16.53
C ARG A 16 3.47 -2.06 17.10
N LEU A 17 2.34 -2.56 16.59
CA LEU A 17 1.77 -3.83 17.01
C LEU A 17 2.68 -5.02 16.66
N LEU A 18 3.26 -5.01 15.45
CA LEU A 18 4.24 -6.04 15.04
C LEU A 18 5.47 -6.04 15.98
N HIS A 19 5.98 -4.85 16.31
CA HIS A 19 7.11 -4.73 17.23
C HIS A 19 6.77 -5.26 18.63
N GLN A 20 5.59 -4.95 19.16
CA GLN A 20 5.13 -5.48 20.45
C GLN A 20 5.03 -7.01 20.44
N ARG A 21 4.45 -7.61 19.39
CA ARG A 21 4.38 -9.07 19.22
C ARG A 21 5.75 -9.72 19.12
N ALA A 22 6.67 -9.11 18.37
CA ALA A 22 8.04 -9.60 18.26
C ALA A 22 8.77 -9.58 19.61
N ARG A 23 8.56 -8.55 20.45
CA ARG A 23 9.09 -8.51 21.82
C ARG A 23 8.48 -9.58 22.72
N ALA A 24 7.22 -9.93 22.51
CA ALA A 24 6.56 -11.07 23.16
C ALA A 24 6.98 -12.44 22.59
N ARG A 25 7.95 -12.49 21.67
CA ARG A 25 8.45 -13.72 21.01
C ARG A 25 7.37 -14.50 20.25
N ASP A 26 6.36 -13.80 19.74
CA ASP A 26 5.34 -14.38 18.86
C ASP A 26 5.99 -14.92 17.57
N LEU A 27 5.86 -16.23 17.33
CA LEU A 27 6.49 -16.90 16.18
C LEU A 27 6.02 -16.33 14.84
N GLY A 28 4.74 -15.95 14.72
CA GLY A 28 4.20 -15.33 13.51
C GLY A 28 4.84 -13.96 13.21
N ALA A 29 5.00 -13.12 14.22
CA ALA A 29 5.68 -11.82 14.09
C ALA A 29 7.17 -11.99 13.74
N LEU A 30 7.86 -12.94 14.37
CA LEU A 30 9.27 -13.23 14.08
C LEU A 30 9.44 -13.77 12.65
N ALA A 31 8.57 -14.69 12.21
CA ALA A 31 8.60 -15.23 10.84
C ALA A 31 8.41 -14.14 9.78
N ARG A 32 7.52 -13.16 10.03
CA ARG A 32 7.37 -11.99 9.17
C ARG A 32 8.62 -11.11 9.17
N LEU A 33 9.23 -10.89 10.33
CA LEU A 33 10.45 -10.09 10.46
C LEU A 33 11.68 -10.73 9.82
N SER A 34 11.75 -12.06 9.74
CA SER A 34 12.79 -12.80 9.02
C SER A 34 12.82 -12.49 7.51
N ARG A 35 11.75 -11.91 6.96
CA ARG A 35 11.71 -11.44 5.56
C ARG A 35 12.53 -10.18 5.34
N HIS A 36 12.89 -9.45 6.40
CA HIS A 36 13.71 -8.26 6.31
C HIS A 36 15.19 -8.63 6.08
N PRO A 37 15.89 -8.00 5.12
CA PRO A 37 17.27 -8.36 4.77
C PRO A 37 18.25 -8.33 5.96
N LEU A 38 18.14 -7.32 6.84
CA LEU A 38 19.03 -7.18 8.01
C LEU A 38 18.71 -8.15 9.16
N LEU A 39 17.57 -8.84 9.11
CA LEU A 39 17.12 -9.77 10.16
C LEU A 39 17.09 -11.22 9.66
N ARG A 40 17.41 -11.44 8.39
CA ARG A 40 17.54 -12.76 7.80
C ARG A 40 18.85 -13.38 8.28
N GLY A 41 18.79 -14.61 8.78
CA GLY A 41 19.97 -15.36 9.21
C GLY A 41 19.59 -16.75 9.74
N PRO A 42 20.58 -17.64 9.93
CA PRO A 42 20.36 -19.01 10.39
C PRO A 42 19.75 -19.08 11.80
N GLU A 43 20.08 -18.13 12.67
CA GLU A 43 19.53 -18.04 14.03
C GLU A 43 18.17 -17.30 14.10
N GLY A 44 17.73 -16.70 12.98
CA GLY A 44 16.54 -15.86 12.92
C GLY A 44 16.64 -14.54 13.71
N PRO A 45 15.58 -13.71 13.68
CA PRO A 45 15.57 -12.43 14.38
C PRO A 45 15.48 -12.62 15.90
N ARG A 46 16.47 -12.11 16.63
CA ARG A 46 16.39 -12.01 18.09
C ARG A 46 15.56 -10.80 18.50
N ALA A 47 14.63 -10.99 19.43
CA ALA A 47 13.68 -9.96 19.87
C ALA A 47 14.35 -8.65 20.34
N GLN A 48 15.57 -8.72 20.87
CA GLN A 48 16.36 -7.58 21.34
C GLN A 48 16.96 -6.72 20.21
N ASP A 49 17.21 -7.33 19.04
CA ASP A 49 17.83 -6.68 17.89
C ASP A 49 16.76 -6.04 16.97
N ILE A 50 15.48 -6.34 17.22
CA ILE A 50 14.35 -5.85 16.45
C ILE A 50 14.02 -4.43 16.87
N GLN A 51 14.19 -3.50 15.93
CA GLN A 51 13.81 -2.11 16.08
C GLN A 51 12.51 -1.81 15.33
N ARG A 52 11.80 -0.76 15.76
CA ARG A 52 10.55 -0.31 15.10
C ARG A 52 10.76 0.02 13.61
N LYS A 53 11.95 0.47 13.22
CA LYS A 53 12.30 0.74 11.81
C LYS A 53 12.25 -0.53 10.94
N HIS A 54 12.67 -1.68 11.48
CA HIS A 54 12.59 -2.96 10.76
C HIS A 54 11.13 -3.38 10.57
N CYS A 55 10.30 -3.20 11.60
CA CYS A 55 8.86 -3.48 11.51
C CYS A 55 8.16 -2.59 10.48
N LEU A 56 8.53 -1.31 10.39
CA LEU A 56 8.01 -0.39 9.37
C LEU A 56 8.38 -0.85 7.96
N ASP A 57 9.62 -1.30 7.76
CA ASP A 57 10.09 -1.74 6.45
C ASP A 57 9.42 -3.05 6.00
N VAL A 58 9.25 -4.01 6.92
CA VAL A 58 8.49 -5.25 6.64
C VAL A 58 7.05 -4.95 6.27
N ILE A 59 6.36 -4.13 7.07
CA ILE A 59 4.98 -3.74 6.77
C ILE A 59 4.90 -3.04 5.41
N ALA A 60 5.81 -2.11 5.11
CA ALA A 60 5.85 -1.45 3.82
C ALA A 60 5.95 -2.45 2.65
N ARG A 61 6.83 -3.45 2.77
CA ARG A 61 7.03 -4.49 1.75
C ARG A 61 5.80 -5.37 1.56
N GLU A 62 5.12 -5.74 2.64
CA GLU A 62 3.87 -6.52 2.58
C GLU A 62 2.73 -5.77 1.86
N PHE A 63 2.74 -4.43 1.86
CA PHE A 63 1.80 -3.62 1.08
C PHE A 63 2.27 -3.35 -0.36
N GLY A 64 3.39 -3.93 -0.79
CA GLY A 64 3.89 -3.79 -2.16
C GLY A 64 4.81 -2.58 -2.39
N PHE A 65 5.33 -1.96 -1.33
CA PHE A 65 6.35 -0.92 -1.43
C PHE A 65 7.77 -1.50 -1.31
N ARG A 66 8.78 -0.77 -1.80
CA ARG A 66 10.20 -1.21 -1.66
C ARG A 66 10.72 -1.17 -0.22
N GLY A 67 10.13 -0.31 0.61
CA GLY A 67 10.50 -0.10 2.00
C GLY A 67 9.83 1.14 2.60
N TRP A 68 10.19 1.49 3.83
CA TRP A 68 9.53 2.58 4.55
C TRP A 68 9.74 3.96 3.89
N GLN A 69 10.97 4.28 3.46
CA GLN A 69 11.27 5.56 2.81
C GLN A 69 10.47 5.75 1.50
N HIS A 70 10.38 4.68 0.70
CA HIS A 70 9.56 4.64 -0.50
C HIS A 70 8.08 4.90 -0.19
N THR A 71 7.56 4.22 0.84
CA THR A 71 6.17 4.37 1.29
C THR A 71 5.84 5.81 1.68
N THR A 72 6.75 6.49 2.41
CA THR A 72 6.55 7.88 2.80
C THR A 72 6.54 8.84 1.60
N ARG A 73 7.33 8.57 0.56
CA ARG A 73 7.32 9.36 -0.68
C ARG A 73 6.04 9.16 -1.48
N VAL A 74 5.68 7.89 -1.75
CA VAL A 74 4.47 7.55 -2.52
C VAL A 74 3.21 8.06 -1.83
N LEU A 75 3.02 7.75 -0.54
CA LEU A 75 1.84 8.20 0.20
C LEU A 75 1.88 9.71 0.47
N GLY A 76 3.07 10.28 0.63
CA GLY A 76 3.28 11.73 0.77
C GLY A 76 3.00 12.52 -0.50
N GLY A 77 3.00 11.87 -1.67
CA GLY A 77 2.78 12.52 -2.96
C GLY A 77 3.98 13.19 -3.57
N ASP A 78 5.16 12.64 -3.31
CA ASP A 78 6.37 12.99 -4.03
C ASP A 78 6.18 12.72 -5.52
N LEU A 79 6.19 13.78 -6.34
CA LEU A 79 5.98 13.69 -7.79
C LEU A 79 7.22 13.16 -8.54
N GLU A 80 8.38 13.18 -7.89
CA GLU A 80 9.64 12.64 -8.43
C GLU A 80 9.73 11.13 -8.25
N GLU A 81 8.98 10.57 -7.29
CA GLU A 81 8.90 9.13 -7.09
C GLU A 81 8.04 8.50 -8.19
N ARG A 82 8.71 7.99 -9.22
CA ARG A 82 8.07 7.32 -10.35
C ARG A 82 7.50 5.95 -9.98
N ASP A 83 8.07 5.28 -8.98
CA ASP A 83 7.60 3.95 -8.56
C ASP A 83 6.52 4.09 -7.50
N VAL A 84 5.28 3.79 -7.84
CA VAL A 84 4.16 3.85 -6.88
C VAL A 84 3.93 2.53 -6.13
N GLY A 85 4.79 1.54 -6.35
CA GLY A 85 4.66 0.20 -5.79
C GLY A 85 3.61 -0.65 -6.49
N THR A 86 3.20 -1.73 -5.83
CA THR A 86 2.26 -2.72 -6.38
C THR A 86 0.90 -2.75 -5.68
N LEU A 87 0.68 -1.85 -4.71
CA LEU A 87 -0.54 -1.84 -3.90
C LEU A 87 -1.81 -1.72 -4.75
N LEU A 88 -1.78 -0.96 -5.84
CA LEU A 88 -2.93 -0.72 -6.72
C LEU A 88 -3.19 -1.86 -7.71
N CYS A 89 -2.34 -2.89 -7.75
CA CYS A 89 -2.50 -4.05 -8.61
C CYS A 89 -2.49 -5.35 -7.77
N PRO A 90 -3.54 -5.62 -6.98
CA PRO A 90 -3.62 -6.85 -6.21
C PRO A 90 -3.80 -8.07 -7.12
N PRO A 91 -3.42 -9.28 -6.65
CA PRO A 91 -3.66 -10.52 -7.38
C PRO A 91 -5.14 -10.76 -7.75
N ALA A 92 -6.07 -10.29 -6.91
CA ALA A 92 -7.51 -10.38 -7.15
C ALA A 92 -7.96 -9.69 -8.46
N CYS A 93 -7.18 -8.71 -8.94
CA CYS A 93 -7.49 -7.96 -10.15
C CYS A 93 -6.71 -8.43 -11.38
N ALA A 94 -6.02 -9.58 -11.32
CA ALA A 94 -5.21 -10.09 -12.43
C ALA A 94 -6.01 -10.48 -13.68
N GLY A 95 -7.32 -10.77 -13.53
CA GLY A 95 -8.20 -11.15 -14.65
C GLY A 95 -8.80 -9.99 -15.44
N PHE A 96 -8.54 -8.74 -15.06
CA PHE A 96 -9.12 -7.58 -15.72
C PHE A 96 -8.30 -7.10 -16.91
N THR A 97 -8.98 -6.68 -17.97
CA THR A 97 -8.36 -6.03 -19.13
C THR A 97 -8.04 -4.58 -18.79
N ASN A 98 -6.75 -4.28 -18.62
CA ASN A 98 -6.26 -2.94 -18.32
C ASN A 98 -5.52 -2.36 -19.53
N THR A 99 -5.67 -1.06 -19.77
CA THR A 99 -4.88 -0.36 -20.80
C THR A 99 -3.61 0.21 -20.17
N TRP A 100 -2.45 -0.29 -20.60
CA TRP A 100 -1.16 0.04 -20.01
C TRP A 100 -0.41 1.13 -20.78
N PHE A 101 0.25 2.01 -20.05
CA PHE A 101 1.04 3.12 -20.57
C PHE A 101 2.38 3.19 -19.84
N ALA A 102 3.45 3.51 -20.59
CA ALA A 102 4.78 3.69 -20.03
C ALA A 102 4.93 5.02 -19.27
N ARG A 103 4.18 6.06 -19.65
CA ARG A 103 4.19 7.37 -19.02
C ARG A 103 2.81 7.76 -18.50
N HIS A 104 2.80 8.48 -17.38
CA HIS A 104 1.60 9.07 -16.80
C HIS A 104 0.90 10.06 -17.76
N GLU A 105 1.66 10.88 -18.45
CA GLU A 105 1.14 11.90 -19.39
C GLU A 105 0.33 11.26 -20.52
N ASP A 106 0.83 10.17 -21.09
CA ASP A 106 0.13 9.42 -22.14
C ASP A 106 -1.19 8.84 -21.61
N ALA A 107 -1.15 8.23 -20.43
CA ALA A 107 -2.33 7.65 -19.80
C ALA A 107 -3.39 8.72 -19.48
N ARG A 108 -2.95 9.90 -19.00
CA ARG A 108 -3.84 11.03 -18.70
C ARG A 108 -4.53 11.56 -19.97
N ALA A 109 -3.82 11.63 -21.09
CA ALA A 109 -4.39 12.05 -22.38
C ALA A 109 -5.44 11.06 -22.92
N HIS A 110 -5.29 9.77 -22.61
CA HIS A 110 -6.21 8.69 -23.01
C HIS A 110 -7.35 8.44 -22.01
N LEU A 111 -7.32 9.09 -20.84
CA LEU A 111 -8.38 8.98 -19.84
C LEU A 111 -9.67 9.63 -20.38
N ARG A 112 -10.62 8.79 -20.76
CA ARG A 112 -11.99 9.17 -21.15
C ARG A 112 -12.96 8.71 -20.07
N ASP A 113 -13.02 7.39 -19.92
CA ASP A 113 -13.83 6.68 -18.94
C ASP A 113 -12.95 5.74 -18.11
N GLY A 114 -13.28 5.58 -16.83
CA GLY A 114 -12.52 4.76 -15.89
C GLY A 114 -11.57 5.55 -14.99
N TYR A 115 -10.60 4.84 -14.41
CA TYR A 115 -9.73 5.34 -13.34
C TYR A 115 -8.27 5.12 -13.71
N LEU A 116 -7.45 6.15 -13.52
CA LEU A 116 -6.02 6.08 -13.78
C LEU A 116 -5.29 5.65 -12.50
N LEU A 117 -4.68 4.47 -12.55
CA LEU A 117 -3.88 3.87 -11.49
C LEU A 117 -2.42 3.73 -11.94
N GLY A 118 -1.55 3.37 -10.99
CA GLY A 118 -0.14 3.13 -11.27
C GLY A 118 0.35 1.81 -10.72
N TYR A 119 1.31 1.22 -11.43
CA TYR A 119 1.97 -0.02 -11.05
C TYR A 119 3.45 0.10 -11.34
N ARG A 120 4.25 0.11 -10.26
CA ARG A 120 5.66 0.48 -10.34
C ARG A 120 5.81 1.82 -11.05
N THR A 121 6.53 1.85 -12.17
CA THR A 121 6.76 3.04 -13.00
C THR A 121 5.76 3.20 -14.15
N HIS A 122 4.77 2.31 -14.26
CA HIS A 122 3.78 2.34 -15.34
C HIS A 122 2.47 2.93 -14.84
N ALA A 123 1.70 3.46 -15.77
CA ALA A 123 0.34 3.95 -15.55
C ALA A 123 -0.63 3.05 -16.32
N PHE A 124 -1.83 2.84 -15.78
CA PHE A 124 -2.84 2.04 -16.45
C PHE A 124 -4.25 2.52 -16.13
N ILE A 125 -5.15 2.38 -17.09
CA ILE A 125 -6.56 2.75 -16.97
C ILE A 125 -7.38 1.50 -16.70
N VAL A 126 -8.30 1.60 -15.73
CA VAL A 126 -9.18 0.50 -15.31
C VAL A 126 -10.65 0.90 -15.28
N SER A 127 -11.53 -0.09 -15.36
CA SER A 127 -12.97 0.07 -15.23
C SER A 127 -13.42 0.17 -13.75
N ALA A 128 -14.67 0.56 -13.52
CA ALA A 128 -15.28 0.57 -12.19
C ALA A 128 -15.26 -0.81 -11.50
N ALA A 129 -15.48 -1.89 -12.28
CA ALA A 129 -15.41 -3.26 -11.76
C ALA A 129 -14.04 -3.62 -11.18
N TYR A 130 -12.95 -3.01 -11.68
CA TYR A 130 -11.62 -3.17 -11.10
C TYR A 130 -11.54 -2.50 -9.72
N ILE A 131 -12.12 -1.32 -9.57
CA ILE A 131 -12.16 -0.58 -8.29
C ILE A 131 -12.95 -1.38 -7.24
N GLU A 132 -14.09 -1.94 -7.63
CA GLU A 132 -14.89 -2.83 -6.79
C GLU A 132 -14.12 -4.09 -6.38
N ALA A 133 -13.41 -4.73 -7.32
CA ALA A 133 -12.58 -5.90 -7.04
C ALA A 133 -11.41 -5.59 -6.08
N MET A 134 -10.93 -4.35 -6.05
CA MET A 134 -9.97 -3.89 -5.04
C MET A 134 -10.59 -3.69 -3.64
N GLY A 135 -11.91 -3.71 -3.54
CA GLY A 135 -12.70 -3.46 -2.33
C GLY A 135 -13.04 -1.99 -2.10
N LEU A 136 -12.85 -1.12 -3.10
CA LEU A 136 -13.23 0.29 -3.03
C LEU A 136 -14.57 0.51 -3.73
N ASP A 137 -15.28 1.54 -3.30
CA ASP A 137 -16.50 1.99 -3.95
C ASP A 137 -16.13 2.88 -5.17
N PRO A 138 -16.52 2.52 -6.41
CA PRO A 138 -16.25 3.31 -7.60
C PRO A 138 -17.00 4.65 -7.63
N VAL A 139 -18.15 4.76 -6.95
CA VAL A 139 -18.94 6.00 -6.91
C VAL A 139 -18.59 6.91 -5.73
N HIS A 140 -17.52 6.58 -5.00
CA HIS A 140 -17.08 7.36 -3.86
C HIS A 140 -16.64 8.79 -4.27
N GLU A 141 -17.11 9.82 -3.56
CA GLU A 141 -16.87 11.25 -3.84
C GLU A 141 -15.38 11.62 -3.99
N ASP A 142 -14.50 10.96 -3.24
CA ASP A 142 -13.04 11.14 -3.35
C ASP A 142 -12.54 10.91 -4.79
N TRP A 143 -13.17 10.06 -5.60
CA TRP A 143 -12.75 9.85 -7.00
C TRP A 143 -12.95 11.06 -7.89
N ASP A 144 -14.00 11.84 -7.66
CA ASP A 144 -14.27 13.08 -8.37
C ASP A 144 -13.27 14.16 -7.93
N ALA A 145 -12.95 14.22 -6.63
CA ALA A 145 -11.89 15.09 -6.12
C ALA A 145 -10.49 14.74 -6.66
N LEU A 146 -10.29 13.48 -7.07
CA LEU A 146 -9.06 13.03 -7.73
C LEU A 146 -9.04 13.34 -9.23
N ALA A 147 -10.15 13.82 -9.82
CA ALA A 147 -10.36 13.83 -11.26
C ALA A 147 -10.03 12.47 -11.91
N ARG A 148 -10.33 11.39 -11.18
CA ARG A 148 -10.02 9.99 -11.52
C ARG A 148 -8.53 9.69 -11.80
N ASP A 149 -7.61 10.55 -11.33
CA ASP A 149 -6.17 10.37 -11.40
C ASP A 149 -5.58 10.09 -10.03
N TRP A 150 -5.15 8.86 -9.81
CA TRP A 150 -4.53 8.46 -8.56
C TRP A 150 -3.05 8.85 -8.47
N LEU A 151 -2.36 8.93 -9.61
CA LEU A 151 -0.92 9.17 -9.68
C LEU A 151 -0.60 10.62 -9.31
N ARG A 152 -1.30 11.57 -9.93
CA ARG A 152 -1.11 13.02 -9.74
C ARG A 152 -2.44 13.72 -9.47
N PRO A 153 -3.06 13.48 -8.29
CA PRO A 153 -4.36 14.05 -7.98
C PRO A 153 -4.27 15.55 -7.69
N PRO A 154 -5.29 16.35 -8.05
CA PRO A 154 -5.38 17.74 -7.61
C PRO A 154 -5.67 17.84 -6.09
N ALA A 155 -6.23 16.80 -5.48
CA ALA A 155 -6.53 16.72 -4.04
C ALA A 155 -5.72 15.59 -3.34
N PRO A 156 -4.50 15.87 -2.83
CA PRO A 156 -3.68 14.87 -2.13
C PRO A 156 -4.34 14.24 -0.91
N ALA A 157 -5.20 14.99 -0.19
CA ALA A 157 -5.92 14.50 0.98
C ALA A 157 -6.93 13.40 0.66
N ALA A 158 -7.66 13.53 -0.46
CA ALA A 158 -8.60 12.50 -0.93
C ALA A 158 -7.87 11.20 -1.29
N ARG A 159 -6.70 11.30 -1.93
CA ARG A 159 -5.87 10.13 -2.25
C ARG A 159 -5.38 9.45 -0.98
N ALA A 160 -4.97 10.22 0.04
CA ALA A 160 -4.54 9.68 1.32
C ALA A 160 -5.66 8.92 2.03
N ARG A 161 -6.92 9.37 1.94
CA ARG A 161 -8.10 8.66 2.45
C ARG A 161 -8.34 7.34 1.70
N LEU A 162 -8.30 7.34 0.38
CA LEU A 162 -8.48 6.12 -0.42
C LEU A 162 -7.37 5.10 -0.15
N TYR A 163 -6.10 5.52 -0.04
CA TYR A 163 -5.01 4.65 0.43
C TYR A 163 -5.27 4.10 1.83
N ALA A 164 -5.77 4.93 2.76
CA ALA A 164 -6.07 4.49 4.11
C ALA A 164 -7.18 3.42 4.14
N ARG A 165 -8.18 3.55 3.26
CA ARG A 165 -9.24 2.54 3.06
C ARG A 165 -8.66 1.23 2.52
N LEU A 166 -7.86 1.27 1.44
CA LEU A 166 -7.20 0.08 0.88
C LEU A 166 -6.32 -0.63 1.91
N ILE A 167 -5.51 0.12 2.66
CA ILE A 167 -4.68 -0.43 3.71
C ILE A 167 -5.55 -1.05 4.81
N ALA A 168 -6.67 -0.44 5.18
CA ALA A 168 -7.56 -0.98 6.20
C ALA A 168 -8.19 -2.32 5.77
N LEU A 169 -8.63 -2.42 4.51
CA LEU A 169 -9.25 -3.61 3.93
C LEU A 169 -8.28 -4.79 3.80
N ARG A 170 -6.99 -4.50 3.56
CA ARG A 170 -5.98 -5.53 3.37
C ARG A 170 -5.24 -5.84 4.67
N PRO A 171 -5.31 -7.08 5.18
CA PRO A 171 -4.40 -7.50 6.24
C PRO A 171 -2.97 -7.54 5.69
N PRO A 172 -1.95 -7.24 6.52
CA PRO A 172 -0.58 -7.50 6.12
C PRO A 172 -0.39 -9.00 5.86
N GLU A 173 0.35 -9.33 4.79
CA GLU A 173 0.59 -10.70 4.35
C GLU A 173 1.22 -11.55 5.47
N GLY A 174 0.53 -12.60 5.91
CA GLY A 174 0.94 -13.44 7.04
C GLY A 174 0.34 -13.04 8.40
N ALA A 175 -0.66 -12.16 8.46
CA ALA A 175 -1.58 -12.16 9.59
C ALA A 175 -2.30 -13.52 9.61
N PRO A 176 -2.37 -14.23 10.76
CA PRO A 176 -3.31 -15.34 10.86
C PRO A 176 -4.68 -14.79 10.50
N ILE A 177 -5.43 -15.54 9.67
CA ILE A 177 -6.87 -15.35 9.59
C ILE A 177 -7.31 -15.44 11.03
N ALA A 178 -7.72 -14.32 11.62
CA ALA A 178 -8.40 -14.40 12.90
C ALA A 178 -9.60 -15.30 12.59
N CYS A 179 -9.58 -16.53 13.10
CA CYS A 179 -10.79 -17.32 13.21
C CYS A 179 -11.81 -16.37 13.81
N ALA A 180 -12.79 -15.99 12.99
CA ALA A 180 -14.02 -15.45 13.49
C ALA A 180 -14.62 -16.59 14.30
N CYS A 181 -14.32 -16.61 15.60
CA CYS A 181 -15.13 -17.35 16.54
C CYS A 181 -16.48 -16.64 16.57
N ALA A 182 -17.44 -17.19 15.83
CA ALA A 182 -18.86 -17.06 16.06
C ALA A 182 -19.43 -18.48 16.05
#